data_AF-A0A9W9X0A3-F1
#
_entry.id   AF-A0A9W9X0A3-F1
#
_cell.length_a   1.000
_cell.length_b   1.000
_cell.length_c   1.000
_cell.angle_alpha   90.00
_cell.angle_beta   90.00
_cell.angle_gamma   90.00
#
_symmetry.space_group_name_H-M   'P 1'
#
loop_
_entity.id
_entity.type
_entity.pdbx_description
1 polymer ?
#
loop_
_entity_poly.entity_id
_entity_poly.type
_entity_poly.pdbx_seq_one_letter_code
_entity_poly.pdbx_strand_id
1 'polypeptide(L)'
;MPQQKTSSLKTYFDELEETNGDDECKAWLSRAFDSRAELAVFVGRREGGGTGTYVGFLKGSFNISFRFSFDGQPDVIIRFPKPGHTATAYRDEKVMNDVQIMEYLRQNTDIPIPRVHSWGLITESPQHLGPFIIMDYVDGILLSTILKQPDQENMVLNPNIDNTILDKIYYQIAYYIFQLSQLTFASIGAISKDHTLATIAGYPNSQFPTAPFDRASDYLRSVANEYLIHLWTQRNLTDDTEIA
;
A
#
# COMPACT_ATOMS: atom_id res chain seq x y z
N MET A 1 33.36 6.55 -38.15
CA MET A 1 33.15 5.70 -36.95
C MET A 1 31.66 5.66 -36.66
N PRO A 2 31.01 4.50 -36.52
CA PRO A 2 29.60 4.44 -36.15
C PRO A 2 29.44 4.94 -34.71
N GLN A 3 28.44 5.79 -34.46
CA GLN A 3 28.05 6.19 -33.11
C GLN A 3 27.60 4.95 -32.35
N GLN A 4 28.34 4.60 -31.30
CA GLN A 4 27.97 3.57 -30.35
C GLN A 4 26.76 4.09 -29.57
N LYS A 5 25.56 3.64 -29.94
CA LYS A 5 24.34 3.87 -29.14
C LYS A 5 24.57 3.18 -27.81
N THR A 6 24.83 3.95 -26.76
CA THR A 6 24.72 3.45 -25.39
C THR A 6 23.27 3.02 -25.20
N SER A 7 23.03 1.72 -25.07
CA SER A 7 21.76 1.21 -24.58
C SER A 7 21.44 1.90 -23.26
N SER A 8 20.21 2.39 -23.14
CA SER A 8 19.70 2.92 -21.89
C SER A 8 19.76 1.79 -20.86
N LEU A 9 20.61 1.91 -19.84
CA LEU A 9 20.53 1.07 -18.63
C LEU A 9 19.22 1.42 -17.90
N LYS A 10 18.10 0.95 -18.44
CA LYS A 10 16.84 0.84 -17.71
C LYS A 10 16.92 -0.48 -16.97
N THR A 11 17.04 -0.41 -15.65
CA THR A 11 16.75 -1.55 -14.79
C THR A 11 15.25 -1.80 -14.87
N TYR A 12 14.85 -2.89 -15.54
CA TYR A 12 13.47 -3.36 -15.57
C TYR A 12 13.12 -4.07 -14.24
N PHE A 13 11.82 -4.28 -14.01
CA PHE A 13 11.34 -5.08 -12.88
C PHE A 13 11.83 -6.52 -13.02
N ASP A 14 12.04 -7.23 -11.89
CA ASP A 14 12.33 -8.66 -11.95
C ASP A 14 11.03 -9.42 -12.28
N GLU A 15 10.78 -9.63 -13.56
CA GLU A 15 9.53 -10.22 -14.08
C GLU A 15 9.27 -11.63 -13.53
N LEU A 16 10.31 -12.40 -13.20
CA LEU A 16 10.15 -13.71 -12.58
C LEU A 16 9.66 -13.58 -11.14
N GLU A 17 10.25 -12.68 -10.36
CA GLU A 17 9.78 -12.40 -8.99
C GLU A 17 8.36 -11.81 -9.00
N GLU A 18 8.03 -10.95 -9.98
CA GLU A 18 6.68 -10.43 -10.16
C GLU A 18 5.68 -11.54 -10.50
N THR A 19 6.02 -12.42 -11.44
CA THR A 19 5.16 -13.56 -11.82
C THR A 19 4.94 -14.52 -10.65
N ASN A 20 6.02 -14.85 -9.92
CA ASN A 20 5.94 -15.68 -8.72
C ASN A 20 5.05 -15.01 -7.65
N GLY A 21 5.19 -13.71 -7.46
CA GLY A 21 4.38 -12.94 -6.53
C GLY A 21 2.90 -12.92 -6.92
N ASP A 22 2.59 -12.79 -8.20
CA ASP A 22 1.22 -12.83 -8.70
C ASP A 22 0.60 -14.22 -8.54
N ASP A 23 1.36 -15.30 -8.73
CA ASP A 23 0.87 -16.67 -8.50
C ASP A 23 0.62 -16.96 -7.01
N GLU A 24 1.50 -16.49 -6.11
CA GLU A 24 1.23 -16.51 -4.66
C GLU A 24 -0.07 -15.75 -4.34
N CYS A 25 -0.24 -14.56 -4.93
CA CYS A 25 -1.44 -13.75 -4.74
C CYS A 25 -2.70 -14.44 -5.26
N LYS A 26 -2.66 -15.13 -6.41
CA LYS A 26 -3.80 -15.88 -6.96
C LYS A 26 -4.20 -17.04 -6.04
N ALA A 27 -3.24 -17.82 -5.57
CA ALA A 27 -3.49 -18.93 -4.64
C ALA A 27 -4.08 -18.42 -3.32
N TRP A 28 -3.55 -17.31 -2.80
CA TRP A 28 -4.11 -16.66 -1.62
C TRP A 28 -5.53 -16.15 -1.83
N LEU A 29 -5.81 -15.51 -2.97
CA LEU A 29 -7.14 -14.98 -3.30
C LEU A 29 -8.20 -16.07 -3.29
N SER A 30 -7.91 -17.25 -3.85
CA SER A 30 -8.83 -18.39 -3.80
C SER A 30 -9.23 -18.71 -2.35
N ARG A 31 -8.24 -18.88 -1.47
CA ARG A 31 -8.49 -19.16 -0.04
C ARG A 31 -9.28 -18.06 0.66
N ALA A 32 -8.96 -16.80 0.36
CA ALA A 32 -9.65 -15.66 0.96
C ALA A 32 -11.12 -15.57 0.51
N PHE A 33 -11.41 -15.85 -0.77
CA PHE A 33 -12.77 -15.89 -1.29
C PHE A 33 -13.60 -17.06 -0.73
N ASP A 34 -12.97 -18.22 -0.54
CA ASP A 34 -13.60 -19.39 0.11
C ASP A 34 -13.90 -19.11 1.59
N SER A 35 -13.11 -18.24 2.23
CA SER A 35 -13.24 -17.86 3.64
C SER A 35 -14.16 -16.66 3.88
N ARG A 36 -14.91 -16.17 2.87
CA ARG A 36 -15.74 -14.95 3.02
C ARG A 36 -16.75 -15.00 4.16
N ALA A 37 -17.40 -16.15 4.36
CA ALA A 37 -18.37 -16.31 5.44
C ALA A 37 -17.68 -16.28 6.83
N GLU A 38 -16.49 -16.88 6.93
CA GLU A 38 -15.69 -16.83 8.16
C GLU A 38 -15.18 -15.41 8.41
N LEU A 39 -14.72 -14.71 7.37
CA LEU A 39 -14.31 -13.30 7.44
C LEU A 39 -15.45 -12.39 7.90
N ALA A 40 -16.67 -12.59 7.41
CA ALA A 40 -17.85 -11.84 7.84
C ALA A 40 -18.13 -12.00 9.34
N VAL A 41 -18.02 -13.23 9.86
CA VAL A 41 -18.18 -13.52 11.30
C VAL A 41 -17.00 -12.95 12.09
N PHE A 42 -15.78 -13.05 11.57
CA PHE A 42 -14.59 -12.54 12.22
C PHE A 42 -14.63 -11.01 12.36
N VAL A 43 -14.95 -10.29 11.29
CA VAL A 43 -15.12 -8.84 11.32
C VAL A 43 -16.23 -8.47 12.29
N GLY A 44 -17.40 -9.12 12.22
CA GLY A 44 -18.49 -8.85 13.17
C GLY A 44 -18.09 -9.05 14.63
N ARG A 45 -17.30 -10.07 14.96
CA ARG A 45 -16.77 -10.26 16.32
C ARG A 45 -15.83 -9.12 16.75
N ARG A 46 -14.97 -8.63 15.85
CA ARG A 46 -14.05 -7.52 16.12
C ARG A 46 -14.78 -6.18 16.25
N GLU A 47 -15.91 -6.01 15.56
CA GLU A 47 -16.78 -4.83 15.61
C GLU A 47 -17.76 -4.81 16.81
N GLY A 48 -17.67 -5.78 17.73
CA GLY A 48 -18.50 -5.84 18.94
C GLY A 48 -19.75 -6.72 18.84
N GLY A 49 -19.90 -7.49 17.75
CA GLY A 49 -20.93 -8.52 17.58
C GLY A 49 -21.66 -8.45 16.24
N GLY A 50 -22.44 -9.49 15.95
CA GLY A 50 -23.16 -9.65 14.68
C GLY A 50 -22.35 -10.37 13.60
N THR A 51 -22.98 -10.58 12.45
CA THR A 51 -22.37 -11.17 11.25
C THR A 51 -22.55 -10.20 10.10
N GLY A 52 -21.44 -9.75 9.52
CA GLY A 52 -21.50 -8.82 8.38
C GLY A 52 -22.05 -9.51 7.13
N THR A 53 -22.68 -8.75 6.24
CA THR A 53 -23.00 -9.24 4.90
C THR A 53 -21.89 -8.83 3.95
N TYR A 54 -21.37 -9.79 3.17
CA TYR A 54 -20.34 -9.48 2.17
C TYR A 54 -20.91 -8.58 1.08
N VAL A 55 -20.28 -7.43 0.86
CA VAL A 55 -20.71 -6.42 -0.12
C VAL A 55 -19.83 -6.44 -1.36
N GLY A 56 -18.51 -6.53 -1.18
CA GLY A 56 -17.61 -6.37 -2.30
C GLY A 56 -16.14 -6.61 -1.99
N PHE A 57 -15.35 -6.56 -3.05
CA PHE A 57 -13.93 -6.83 -3.05
C PHE A 57 -13.18 -5.64 -3.66
N LEU A 58 -12.06 -5.26 -3.04
CA LEU A 58 -11.22 -4.16 -3.47
C LEU A 58 -9.79 -4.68 -3.62
N LYS A 59 -9.18 -4.46 -4.79
CA LYS A 59 -7.79 -4.82 -5.07
C LYS A 59 -6.99 -3.58 -5.44
N GLY A 60 -5.97 -3.28 -4.66
CA GLY A 60 -4.93 -2.30 -5.00
C GLY A 60 -3.61 -2.98 -5.33
N SER A 61 -2.56 -2.19 -5.57
CA SER A 61 -1.24 -2.70 -5.93
C SER A 61 -0.59 -3.51 -4.80
N PHE A 62 -0.74 -3.06 -3.55
CA PHE A 62 -0.09 -3.65 -2.38
C PHE A 62 -1.06 -4.21 -1.34
N ASN A 63 -2.37 -4.07 -1.55
CA ASN A 63 -3.35 -4.43 -0.54
C ASN A 63 -4.64 -4.96 -1.20
N ILE A 64 -5.29 -5.87 -0.49
CA ILE A 64 -6.56 -6.48 -0.89
C ILE A 64 -7.54 -6.32 0.26
N SER A 65 -8.79 -5.95 -0.02
CA SER A 65 -9.80 -5.75 1.01
C SER A 65 -11.14 -6.40 0.67
N PHE A 66 -11.84 -6.83 1.71
CA PHE A 66 -13.22 -7.32 1.64
C PHE A 66 -14.10 -6.34 2.41
N ARG A 67 -15.18 -5.89 1.76
CA ARG A 67 -16.17 -4.96 2.31
C ARG A 67 -17.35 -5.72 2.88
N PHE A 68 -17.75 -5.35 4.09
CA PHE A 68 -18.88 -5.92 4.80
C PHE A 68 -19.82 -4.83 5.29
N SER A 69 -21.12 -5.06 5.15
CA SER A 69 -22.16 -4.19 5.70
C SER A 69 -22.74 -4.80 6.98
N PHE A 70 -23.18 -3.94 7.88
CA PHE A 70 -23.84 -4.31 9.13
C PHE A 70 -25.15 -3.52 9.26
N ASP A 71 -26.20 -4.15 9.79
CA ASP A 71 -27.52 -3.55 9.83
C ASP A 71 -27.53 -2.21 10.59
N GLY A 72 -27.85 -1.13 9.88
CA GLY A 72 -27.92 0.21 10.44
C GLY A 72 -26.57 0.84 10.80
N GLN A 73 -25.45 0.26 10.37
CA GLN A 73 -24.10 0.78 10.59
C GLN A 73 -23.40 1.07 9.26
N PRO A 74 -22.41 1.99 9.24
CA PRO A 74 -21.53 2.15 8.09
C PRO A 74 -20.82 0.85 7.73
N ASP A 75 -20.49 0.70 6.45
CA ASP A 75 -19.73 -0.44 5.99
C ASP A 75 -18.29 -0.39 6.51
N VAL A 76 -17.73 -1.57 6.70
CA VAL A 76 -16.38 -1.78 7.20
C VAL A 76 -15.61 -2.60 6.19
N ILE A 77 -14.31 -2.32 6.05
CA ILE A 77 -13.41 -3.17 5.27
C ILE A 77 -12.43 -3.88 6.19
N ILE A 78 -12.13 -5.14 5.87
CA ILE A 78 -10.91 -5.81 6.32
C ILE A 78 -9.90 -5.81 5.18
N ARG A 79 -8.70 -5.30 5.46
CA ARG A 79 -7.60 -5.10 4.51
C ARG A 79 -6.42 -5.98 4.89
N PHE A 80 -5.85 -6.65 3.89
CA PHE A 80 -4.65 -7.47 4.00
C PHE A 80 -3.55 -6.94 3.05
N PRO A 81 -2.27 -6.98 3.43
CA PRO A 81 -1.17 -6.80 2.48
C PRO A 81 -1.24 -7.84 1.35
N LYS A 82 -1.02 -7.41 0.09
CA LYS A 82 -1.05 -8.29 -1.08
C LYS A 82 0.11 -9.29 -0.98
N PRO A 83 -0.17 -10.60 -0.93
CA PRO A 83 0.88 -11.61 -0.95
C PRO A 83 1.72 -11.57 -2.22
N GLY A 84 2.97 -12.00 -2.17
CA GLY A 84 3.91 -11.95 -3.31
C GLY A 84 4.49 -10.58 -3.63
N HIS A 85 3.84 -9.48 -3.22
CA HIS A 85 4.30 -8.10 -3.48
C HIS A 85 4.64 -7.34 -2.19
N THR A 86 4.65 -8.06 -1.07
CA THR A 86 5.22 -7.62 0.20
C THR A 86 5.95 -8.83 0.76
N ALA A 87 7.23 -8.64 1.05
CA ALA A 87 8.08 -9.68 1.64
C ALA A 87 7.39 -10.29 2.86
N THR A 88 7.19 -11.62 2.84
CA THR A 88 6.37 -12.33 3.83
C THR A 88 6.81 -12.06 5.27
N ALA A 89 8.12 -11.95 5.50
CA ALA A 89 8.70 -11.67 6.80
C ALA A 89 8.29 -10.29 7.39
N TYR A 90 7.89 -9.35 6.54
CA TYR A 90 7.60 -7.97 6.93
C TYR A 90 6.12 -7.59 6.80
N ARG A 91 5.22 -8.55 6.53
CA ARG A 91 3.79 -8.24 6.42
C ARG A 91 3.20 -7.76 7.75
N ASP A 92 3.58 -8.42 8.85
CA ASP A 92 3.12 -8.05 10.20
C ASP A 92 3.63 -6.65 10.56
N GLU A 93 4.92 -6.42 10.32
CA GLU A 93 5.59 -5.14 10.50
C GLU A 93 4.97 -4.01 9.67
N LYS A 94 4.66 -4.30 8.41
CA LYS A 94 3.95 -3.37 7.53
C LYS A 94 2.61 -2.95 8.11
N VAL A 95 1.80 -3.90 8.58
CA VAL A 95 0.47 -3.59 9.16
C VAL A 95 0.62 -2.78 10.44
N MET A 96 1.57 -3.11 11.31
CA MET A 96 1.87 -2.30 12.50
C MET A 96 2.23 -0.86 12.11
N ASN A 97 3.13 -0.68 11.15
CA ASN A 97 3.54 0.65 10.69
C ASN A 97 2.39 1.44 10.07
N ASP A 98 1.56 0.81 9.21
CA ASP A 98 0.38 1.42 8.60
C ASP A 98 -0.62 1.90 9.67
N VAL A 99 -0.88 1.09 10.70
CA VAL A 99 -1.80 1.48 11.80
C VAL A 99 -1.23 2.63 12.62
N GLN A 100 0.06 2.57 12.97
CA GLN A 100 0.71 3.62 13.78
C GLN A 100 0.72 4.97 13.06
N ILE A 101 1.04 5.01 11.76
CA ILE A 101 1.00 6.27 11.00
C ILE A 101 -0.43 6.80 10.86
N MET A 102 -1.42 5.93 10.64
CA MET A 102 -2.83 6.35 10.57
C MET A 102 -3.27 6.99 11.89
N GLU A 103 -3.03 6.33 13.02
CA GLU A 103 -3.38 6.91 14.33
C GLU A 103 -2.61 8.21 14.63
N TYR A 104 -1.34 8.28 14.27
CA TYR A 104 -0.53 9.50 14.41
C TYR A 104 -1.10 10.65 13.57
N LEU A 105 -1.40 10.43 12.30
CA LEU A 105 -1.99 11.44 11.41
C LEU A 105 -3.34 11.91 11.93
N ARG A 106 -4.20 10.99 12.41
CA ARG A 106 -5.51 11.31 12.99
C ARG A 106 -5.42 12.20 14.21
N GLN A 107 -4.37 12.05 15.02
CA GLN A 107 -4.17 12.82 16.25
C GLN A 107 -3.54 14.20 16.01
N ASN A 108 -2.77 14.35 14.92
CA ASN A 108 -1.94 15.53 14.69
C ASN A 108 -2.35 16.37 13.46
N THR A 109 -3.35 15.91 12.70
CA THR A 109 -3.86 16.60 11.51
C THR A 109 -5.38 16.51 11.47
N ASP A 110 -6.03 17.36 10.67
CA ASP A 110 -7.46 17.24 10.35
C ASP A 110 -7.70 16.51 9.01
N ILE A 111 -6.66 15.91 8.42
CA ILE A 111 -6.74 15.16 7.17
C ILE A 111 -7.74 14.02 7.36
N PRO A 112 -8.78 13.92 6.52
CA PRO A 112 -9.76 12.86 6.64
C PRO A 112 -9.12 11.54 6.22
N ILE A 113 -8.92 10.66 7.18
CA ILE A 113 -8.44 9.29 6.95
C ILE A 113 -9.42 8.28 7.57
N PRO A 114 -9.52 7.06 7.03
CA PRO A 114 -10.35 6.01 7.61
C PRO A 114 -9.97 5.73 9.07
N ARG A 115 -10.95 5.56 9.95
CA ARG A 115 -10.70 5.17 11.33
C ARG A 115 -10.37 3.69 11.40
N VAL A 116 -9.30 3.34 12.12
CA VAL A 116 -8.99 1.94 12.45
C VAL A 116 -9.88 1.49 13.60
N HIS A 117 -10.58 0.37 13.41
CA HIS A 117 -11.46 -0.22 14.43
C HIS A 117 -10.73 -1.34 15.18
N SER A 118 -10.07 -2.21 14.43
CA SER A 118 -9.25 -3.30 14.93
C SER A 118 -8.15 -3.61 13.93
N TRP A 119 -7.06 -4.21 14.39
CA TRP A 119 -6.03 -4.78 13.53
C TRP A 119 -5.46 -6.01 14.23
N GLY A 120 -4.67 -6.80 13.53
CA GLY A 120 -4.06 -7.99 14.10
C GLY A 120 -2.97 -8.59 13.23
N LEU A 121 -2.14 -9.43 13.85
CA LEU A 121 -1.05 -10.13 13.19
C LEU A 121 -1.55 -11.40 12.48
N ILE A 122 -0.69 -12.04 11.68
CA ILE A 122 -1.04 -13.28 10.96
C ILE A 122 -1.61 -14.39 11.86
N THR A 123 -1.14 -14.47 13.11
CA THR A 123 -1.57 -15.45 14.12
C THR A 123 -3.00 -15.23 14.62
N GLU A 124 -3.53 -14.02 14.46
CA GLU A 124 -4.89 -13.64 14.82
C GLU A 124 -5.86 -13.69 13.65
N SER A 125 -5.35 -13.91 12.43
CA SER A 125 -6.13 -13.91 11.21
C SER A 125 -6.87 -15.24 11.02
N PRO A 126 -8.15 -15.22 10.59
CA PRO A 126 -8.82 -16.45 10.15
C PRO A 126 -8.01 -17.11 9.03
N GLN A 127 -7.93 -18.44 9.10
CA GLN A 127 -7.18 -19.30 8.14
C GLN A 127 -5.71 -18.88 7.91
N HIS A 128 -5.10 -18.10 8.82
CA HIS A 128 -3.77 -17.52 8.62
C HIS A 128 -3.62 -16.78 7.28
N LEU A 129 -4.67 -16.08 6.84
CA LEU A 129 -4.63 -15.31 5.59
C LEU A 129 -3.55 -14.22 5.64
N GLY A 130 -3.33 -13.57 6.77
CA GLY A 130 -2.26 -12.59 6.93
C GLY A 130 -2.62 -11.55 7.98
N PRO A 131 -1.69 -10.68 8.35
CA PRO A 131 -2.02 -9.55 9.20
C PRO A 131 -3.05 -8.66 8.51
N PHE A 132 -3.86 -7.97 9.30
CA PHE A 132 -5.03 -7.26 8.78
C PHE A 132 -5.30 -5.95 9.51
N ILE A 133 -6.03 -5.06 8.82
CA ILE A 133 -6.62 -3.84 9.38
C ILE A 133 -8.11 -3.86 9.08
N ILE A 134 -8.93 -3.73 10.12
CA ILE A 134 -10.38 -3.49 10.05
C ILE A 134 -10.59 -1.98 10.28
N MET A 135 -11.22 -1.32 9.32
CA MET A 135 -11.39 0.14 9.32
C MET A 135 -12.63 0.57 8.54
N ASP A 136 -12.99 1.85 8.67
CA ASP A 136 -14.06 2.48 7.88
C ASP A 136 -13.95 2.15 6.38
N TYR A 137 -15.08 1.81 5.77
CA TYR A 137 -15.22 1.96 4.33
C TYR A 137 -15.50 3.44 4.00
N VAL A 138 -14.62 4.05 3.21
CA VAL A 138 -14.83 5.42 2.73
C VAL A 138 -15.55 5.37 1.39
N ASP A 139 -16.80 5.80 1.39
CA ASP A 139 -17.56 6.03 0.16
C ASP A 139 -17.06 7.32 -0.52
N GLY A 140 -16.76 7.23 -1.82
CA GLY A 140 -16.19 8.35 -2.53
C GLY A 140 -15.92 8.08 -4.01
N ILE A 141 -15.59 9.16 -4.72
CA ILE A 141 -15.25 9.15 -6.14
C ILE A 141 -13.75 9.39 -6.25
N LEU A 142 -13.07 8.58 -7.07
CA LEU A 142 -11.65 8.78 -7.34
C LEU A 142 -11.43 10.14 -8.00
N LEU A 143 -10.43 10.89 -7.50
CA LEU A 143 -10.08 12.18 -8.07
C LEU A 143 -9.73 12.07 -9.57
N SER A 144 -9.10 10.98 -9.98
CA SER A 144 -8.81 10.71 -11.39
C SER A 144 -10.08 10.64 -12.24
N THR A 145 -11.19 10.11 -11.72
CA THR A 145 -12.48 10.10 -12.41
C THR A 145 -13.03 11.51 -12.60
N ILE A 146 -12.84 12.39 -11.61
CA ILE A 146 -13.29 13.79 -11.68
C ILE A 146 -12.44 14.58 -12.70
N LEU A 147 -11.13 14.35 -12.71
CA LEU A 147 -10.18 15.07 -13.58
C LEU A 147 -10.16 14.54 -15.02
N LYS A 148 -10.59 13.30 -15.24
CA LYS A 148 -10.54 12.64 -16.55
C LYS A 148 -11.53 13.25 -17.53
N GLN A 149 -11.11 13.38 -18.79
CA GLN A 149 -11.99 13.76 -19.88
C GLN A 149 -13.05 12.66 -20.13
N PRO A 150 -14.34 13.02 -20.24
CA PRO A 150 -15.38 12.06 -20.58
C PRO A 150 -15.07 11.31 -21.88
N ASP A 151 -15.48 10.04 -21.95
CA ASP A 151 -15.43 9.19 -23.15
C ASP A 151 -14.03 8.94 -23.75
N GLN A 152 -12.95 9.31 -23.05
CA GLN A 152 -11.60 8.93 -23.42
C GLN A 152 -11.19 7.63 -22.72
N GLU A 153 -10.58 6.70 -23.45
CA GLU A 153 -10.02 5.49 -22.82
C GLU A 153 -8.81 5.86 -21.95
N ASN A 154 -7.92 6.70 -22.48
CA ASN A 154 -6.71 7.14 -21.82
C ASN A 154 -6.98 8.14 -20.69
N MET A 155 -6.07 8.18 -19.71
CA MET A 155 -6.10 9.16 -18.62
C MET A 155 -5.63 10.53 -19.14
N VAL A 156 -6.54 11.24 -19.80
CA VAL A 156 -6.33 12.60 -20.30
C VAL A 156 -7.10 13.58 -19.41
N LEU A 157 -6.45 14.65 -18.99
CA LEU A 157 -7.09 15.71 -18.21
C LEU A 157 -8.17 16.40 -19.03
N ASN A 158 -9.36 16.59 -18.45
CA ASN A 158 -10.45 17.32 -19.09
C ASN A 158 -10.10 18.81 -19.20
N PRO A 159 -9.88 19.37 -20.41
CA PRO A 159 -9.56 20.79 -20.55
C PRO A 159 -10.75 21.71 -20.24
N ASN A 160 -11.96 21.17 -20.18
CA ASN A 160 -13.20 21.90 -19.94
C ASN A 160 -13.71 21.75 -18.50
N ILE A 161 -12.89 21.23 -17.59
CA ILE A 161 -13.26 21.16 -16.17
C ILE A 161 -13.45 22.57 -15.61
N ASP A 162 -14.48 22.74 -14.78
CA ASP A 162 -14.74 24.02 -14.13
C ASP A 162 -13.56 24.40 -13.23
N ASN A 163 -13.02 25.60 -13.44
CA ASN A 163 -11.94 26.15 -12.62
C ASN A 163 -12.31 26.20 -11.13
N THR A 164 -13.59 26.39 -10.78
CA THR A 164 -14.00 26.38 -9.37
C THR A 164 -13.84 25.00 -8.71
N ILE A 165 -13.95 23.92 -9.50
CA ILE A 165 -13.68 22.56 -9.03
C ILE A 165 -12.17 22.36 -8.88
N LEU A 166 -11.39 22.82 -9.86
CA LEU A 166 -9.92 22.76 -9.77
C LEU A 166 -9.40 23.51 -8.55
N ASP A 167 -9.85 24.74 -8.32
CA ASP A 167 -9.44 25.55 -7.18
C ASP A 167 -9.71 24.84 -5.84
N LYS A 168 -10.87 24.17 -5.71
CA LYS A 168 -11.19 23.36 -4.52
C LYS A 168 -10.21 22.19 -4.35
N ILE A 169 -9.93 21.46 -5.43
CA ILE A 169 -9.01 20.31 -5.40
C ILE A 169 -7.59 20.78 -5.02
N TYR A 170 -7.09 21.82 -5.69
CA TYR A 170 -5.77 22.38 -5.41
C TYR A 170 -5.65 22.88 -3.98
N TYR A 171 -6.67 23.59 -3.48
CA TYR A 171 -6.70 24.05 -2.10
C TYR A 171 -6.65 22.89 -1.10
N GLN A 172 -7.46 21.84 -1.31
CA GLN A 172 -7.47 20.65 -0.44
C GLN A 172 -6.10 19.94 -0.43
N ILE A 173 -5.50 19.71 -1.59
CA ILE A 173 -4.19 19.07 -1.69
C ILE A 173 -3.11 19.92 -1.01
N ALA A 174 -3.10 21.23 -1.29
CA ALA A 174 -2.14 22.14 -0.66
C ALA A 174 -2.31 22.18 0.87
N TYR A 175 -3.55 22.15 1.35
CA TYR A 175 -3.87 22.12 2.77
C TYR A 175 -3.38 20.82 3.45
N TYR A 176 -3.56 19.67 2.81
CA TYR A 176 -3.05 18.39 3.33
C TYR A 176 -1.52 18.34 3.33
N ILE A 177 -0.88 18.76 2.23
CA ILE A 177 0.60 18.83 2.15
C ILE A 177 1.14 19.79 3.22
N PHE A 178 0.50 20.92 3.43
CA PHE A 178 0.89 21.89 4.45
C PHE A 178 0.87 21.22 5.84
N GLN A 179 -0.21 20.55 6.23
CA GLN A 179 -0.28 19.85 7.52
C GLN A 179 0.79 18.77 7.66
N LEU A 180 0.98 17.94 6.64
CA LEU A 180 2.02 16.90 6.64
C LEU A 180 3.42 17.50 6.81
N SER A 181 3.68 18.67 6.22
CA SER A 181 4.98 19.36 6.34
C SER A 181 5.28 19.89 7.75
N GLN A 182 4.25 20.07 8.59
CA GLN A 182 4.42 20.54 9.97
C GLN A 182 4.72 19.38 10.94
N LEU A 183 4.55 18.13 10.50
CA LEU A 183 4.86 16.96 11.33
C LEU A 183 6.38 16.80 11.45
N THR A 184 6.87 16.85 12.68
CA THR A 184 8.30 16.72 12.98
C THR A 184 8.58 15.41 13.70
N PHE A 185 9.70 14.79 13.34
CA PHE A 185 10.17 13.52 13.91
C PHE A 185 11.61 13.66 14.37
N ALA A 186 11.97 12.96 15.44
CA ALA A 186 13.33 13.02 16.00
C ALA A 186 14.36 12.32 15.10
N SER A 187 13.91 11.34 14.31
CA SER A 187 14.74 10.48 13.46
C SER A 187 13.99 10.10 12.19
N ILE A 188 14.73 9.70 11.15
CA ILE A 188 14.19 9.23 9.87
C ILE A 188 14.00 7.71 9.96
N GLY A 189 12.78 7.22 9.75
CA GLY A 189 12.47 5.80 9.82
C GLY A 189 10.98 5.54 10.06
N ALA A 190 10.62 4.32 10.42
CA ALA A 190 9.26 4.01 10.87
C ALA A 190 8.92 4.74 12.17
N ILE A 191 7.64 5.06 12.37
CA ILE A 191 7.16 5.64 13.65
C ILE A 191 7.23 4.60 14.78
N SER A 192 7.15 3.31 14.45
CA SER A 192 7.38 2.26 15.44
C SER A 192 8.87 2.16 15.76
N LYS A 193 9.19 1.99 17.05
CA LYS A 193 10.57 2.10 17.57
C LYS A 193 11.52 1.00 17.08
N ASP A 194 11.02 -0.08 16.48
CA ASP A 194 11.77 -1.33 16.33
C ASP A 194 11.91 -1.83 14.88
N HIS A 195 11.47 -1.07 13.87
CA HIS A 195 11.13 -1.69 12.59
C HIS A 195 11.52 -0.93 11.31
N THR A 196 11.84 -1.72 10.29
CA THR A 196 12.35 -1.39 8.97
C THR A 196 11.25 -0.88 8.03
N LEU A 197 11.63 -0.09 7.02
CA LEU A 197 10.75 0.25 5.89
C LEU A 197 11.07 -0.72 4.75
N ALA A 198 10.56 -1.95 4.82
CA ALA A 198 10.82 -2.96 3.80
C ALA A 198 9.63 -3.13 2.85
N THR A 199 9.76 -2.67 1.60
CA THR A 199 8.73 -2.87 0.55
C THR A 199 9.26 -3.51 -0.73
N ILE A 200 10.53 -3.95 -0.78
CA ILE A 200 11.12 -4.45 -2.03
C ILE A 200 11.22 -5.98 -2.01
N ALA A 201 10.53 -6.62 -2.97
CA ALA A 201 10.66 -8.05 -3.23
C ALA A 201 12.11 -8.37 -3.66
N GLY A 202 12.69 -9.43 -3.10
CA GLY A 202 14.03 -9.90 -3.47
C GLY A 202 15.21 -9.22 -2.77
N TYR A 203 14.99 -8.16 -1.99
CA TYR A 203 16.07 -7.57 -1.19
C TYR A 203 16.44 -8.47 0.01
N PRO A 204 17.74 -8.75 0.26
CA PRO A 204 18.13 -9.61 1.37
C PRO A 204 17.69 -9.05 2.73
N ASN A 205 16.88 -9.82 3.46
CA ASN A 205 16.32 -9.38 4.76
C ASN A 205 17.38 -8.86 5.74
N SER A 206 18.57 -9.46 5.74
CA SER A 206 19.68 -9.08 6.62
C SER A 206 20.33 -7.74 6.30
N GLN A 207 20.00 -7.12 5.16
CA GLN A 207 20.60 -5.86 4.73
C GLN A 207 19.68 -4.65 4.99
N PHE A 208 18.43 -4.88 5.44
CA PHE A 208 17.54 -3.77 5.78
C PHE A 208 18.02 -3.04 7.05
N PRO A 209 17.85 -1.70 7.12
CA PRO A 209 18.19 -0.95 8.32
C PRO A 209 17.32 -1.34 9.50
N THR A 210 17.92 -1.82 10.57
CA THR A 210 17.21 -2.27 11.78
C THR A 210 16.93 -1.15 12.79
N ALA A 211 17.36 0.08 12.50
CA ALA A 211 17.18 1.22 13.37
C ALA A 211 16.90 2.49 12.55
N PRO A 212 16.21 3.48 13.14
CA PRO A 212 16.07 4.80 12.55
C PRO A 212 17.41 5.50 12.32
N PHE A 213 17.42 6.50 11.44
CA PHE A 213 18.57 7.34 11.15
C PHE A 213 18.44 8.70 11.80
N ASP A 214 19.47 9.13 12.54
CA ASP A 214 19.53 10.47 13.13
C ASP A 214 19.92 11.55 12.10
N ARG A 215 20.46 11.14 10.94
CA ARG A 215 21.01 12.05 9.93
C ARG A 215 20.54 11.68 8.52
N ALA A 216 20.20 12.70 7.75
CA ALA A 216 19.84 12.55 6.34
C ALA A 216 20.97 11.92 5.50
N SER A 217 22.24 12.19 5.81
CA SER A 217 23.38 11.59 5.11
C SER A 217 23.44 10.07 5.26
N ASP A 218 23.09 9.56 6.44
CA ASP A 218 23.14 8.14 6.75
C ASP A 218 21.96 7.41 6.10
N TYR A 219 20.78 8.03 6.15
CA TYR A 219 19.60 7.56 5.41
C TYR A 219 19.86 7.50 3.89
N LEU A 220 20.34 8.59 3.28
CA LEU A 220 20.60 8.62 1.83
C LEU A 220 21.69 7.63 1.42
N ARG A 221 22.70 7.40 2.28
CA ARG A 221 23.69 6.34 2.06
C ARG A 221 23.05 4.97 2.12
N SER A 222 22.14 4.73 3.06
CA SER A 222 21.39 3.47 3.15
C SER A 222 20.56 3.23 1.90
N VAL A 223 19.83 4.23 1.41
CA VAL A 223 19.03 4.14 0.17
C VAL A 223 19.93 3.85 -1.04
N ALA A 224 21.08 4.53 -1.15
CA ALA A 224 22.04 4.27 -2.22
C ALA A 224 22.59 2.83 -2.17
N ASN A 225 22.90 2.32 -0.97
CA ASN A 225 23.32 0.94 -0.78
C ASN A 225 22.19 -0.02 -1.14
N GLU A 226 20.95 0.26 -0.74
CA GLU A 226 19.78 -0.55 -1.07
C GLU A 226 19.62 -0.71 -2.58
N TYR A 227 19.69 0.39 -3.34
CA TYR A 227 19.64 0.34 -4.80
C TYR A 227 20.81 -0.41 -5.42
N LEU A 228 22.02 -0.26 -4.91
CA LEU A 228 23.18 -1.01 -5.39
C LEU A 228 23.02 -2.51 -5.14
N ILE A 229 22.64 -2.90 -3.92
CA ILE A 229 22.41 -4.30 -3.56
C ILE A 229 21.32 -4.88 -4.43
N HIS A 230 20.19 -4.17 -4.60
CA HIS A 230 19.12 -4.59 -5.49
C HIS A 230 19.64 -4.84 -6.91
N LEU A 231 20.43 -3.92 -7.48
CA LEU A 231 21.06 -4.11 -8.79
C LEU A 231 21.95 -5.36 -8.85
N TRP A 232 22.69 -5.67 -7.77
CA TRP A 232 23.55 -6.86 -7.71
C TRP A 232 22.79 -8.17 -7.47
N THR A 233 21.62 -8.11 -6.83
CA THR A 233 20.85 -9.30 -6.46
C THR A 233 19.69 -9.59 -7.40
N GLN A 234 19.27 -8.63 -8.23
CA GLN A 234 18.27 -8.85 -9.27
C GLN A 234 18.74 -9.99 -10.18
N ARG A 235 17.88 -11.00 -10.36
CA ARG A 235 18.24 -12.20 -11.11
C ARG A 235 18.13 -12.01 -12.62
N ASN A 236 17.40 -10.98 -13.06
CA ASN A 236 17.18 -10.68 -14.48
C ASN A 236 17.48 -9.21 -14.81
N LEU A 237 18.38 -9.00 -15.77
CA LEU A 237 18.34 -7.85 -16.67
C LEU A 237 17.74 -8.37 -17.98
N THR A 238 16.41 -8.45 -18.10
CA THR A 238 15.79 -8.92 -19.34
C THR A 238 15.76 -7.80 -20.38
N ASP A 239 16.51 -8.02 -21.46
CA ASP A 239 16.57 -7.23 -22.71
C ASP A 239 15.45 -7.69 -23.67
N ASP A 240 14.19 -7.75 -23.20
CA ASP A 240 13.11 -8.25 -24.07
C ASP A 240 12.60 -7.16 -25.02
N THR A 241 12.95 -7.30 -26.29
CA THR A 241 12.63 -6.32 -27.35
C THR A 241 11.15 -6.25 -27.72
N GLU A 242 10.31 -7.16 -27.23
CA GLU A 242 8.86 -7.15 -27.50
C GLU A 242 8.05 -6.29 -26.51
N ILE A 243 8.68 -5.73 -25.47
CA ILE A 243 8.03 -4.88 -24.45
C ILE A 243 8.68 -3.47 -24.40
N ALA A 244 9.38 -3.06 -25.46
CA ALA A 244 9.97 -1.72 -25.61
C ALA A 244 9.14 -0.77 -26.47
#